data_AF-A0A3B3V1R8-F1
#
_entry.id   AF-A0A3B3V1R8-F1
#
_cell.length_a   1.000
_cell.length_b   1.000
_cell.length_c   1.000
_cell.angle_alpha   90.00
_cell.angle_beta   90.00
_cell.angle_gamma   90.00
#
_symmetry.space_group_name_H-M   'P 1'
#
loop_
_entity.id
_entity.type
_entity.pdbx_description
1 polymer ?
#
loop_
_entity_poly.entity_id
_entity_poly.type
_entity_poly.pdbx_seq_one_letter_code
_entity_poly.pdbx_strand_id
1 'polypeptide(L)'
;MGHIYAQTKNCQFDTFFSSGCAPGAEANSPFCRECKGSGKAVGDEAKCKASAEEQYYGYAGAFRCLVEGAGDVAFIKHSIVSENSDGNGPDWARGVNSADYQLICPGKDPVPVEDFVSCHLAAVPAHAVVTRPDVRDKVVRILQDQQTKFGTGGSDSTFRMFQSANGKNLLFKDSTKCLQEVTSGKTYDQFLGQEYMNAMSSLRQCADTASDLEKSCTFHACQQP
;
A
#
# COMPACT_ATOMS: atom_id res chain seq x y z
N MET A 1 0.00 -4.45 -11.20
CA MET A 1 -0.73 -4.59 -12.48
C MET A 1 -0.12 -3.80 -13.65
N GLY A 2 0.36 -2.57 -13.48
CA GLY A 2 0.96 -1.79 -14.59
C GLY A 2 2.09 -2.49 -15.35
N HIS A 3 3.02 -3.14 -14.65
CA HIS A 3 4.08 -3.94 -15.28
C HIS A 3 3.54 -5.15 -16.07
N ILE A 4 2.49 -5.80 -15.57
CA ILE A 4 1.86 -6.93 -16.27
C ILE A 4 1.27 -6.43 -17.58
N TYR A 5 0.48 -5.36 -17.55
CA TYR A 5 -0.04 -4.76 -18.78
C TYR A 5 1.09 -4.34 -19.73
N ALA A 6 2.17 -3.74 -19.22
CA ALA A 6 3.29 -3.33 -20.06
C ALA A 6 3.88 -4.50 -20.87
N GLN A 7 3.91 -5.71 -20.28
CA GLN A 7 4.40 -6.94 -20.90
C GLN A 7 3.35 -7.66 -21.75
N THR A 8 2.13 -7.84 -21.24
CA THR A 8 1.11 -8.70 -21.86
C THR A 8 0.16 -7.94 -22.79
N LYS A 9 0.08 -6.61 -22.64
CA LYS A 9 -0.94 -5.74 -23.24
C LYS A 9 -2.38 -6.20 -22.97
N ASN A 10 -2.58 -6.95 -21.88
CA ASN A 10 -3.87 -7.49 -21.49
C ASN A 10 -4.35 -6.88 -20.16
N CYS A 11 -5.63 -6.48 -20.13
CA CYS A 11 -6.30 -5.92 -18.95
C CYS A 11 -7.02 -6.98 -18.10
N GLN A 12 -7.15 -8.20 -18.59
CA GLN A 12 -7.69 -9.35 -17.86
C GLN A 12 -6.61 -9.96 -16.96
N PHE A 13 -6.37 -9.33 -15.81
CA PHE A 13 -5.31 -9.78 -14.90
C PHE A 13 -5.57 -11.15 -14.27
N ASP A 14 -6.82 -11.62 -14.28
CA ASP A 14 -7.23 -12.96 -13.87
C ASP A 14 -6.74 -14.08 -14.81
N THR A 15 -6.32 -13.72 -16.02
CA THR A 15 -5.62 -14.65 -16.93
C THR A 15 -4.14 -14.83 -16.57
N PHE A 16 -3.57 -13.89 -15.79
CA PHE A 16 -2.21 -13.98 -15.28
C PHE A 16 -2.18 -14.63 -13.90
N PHE A 17 -3.06 -14.19 -12.99
CA PHE A 17 -3.26 -14.78 -11.67
C PHE A 17 -4.63 -15.44 -11.62
N SER A 18 -4.66 -16.77 -11.53
CA SER A 18 -5.90 -17.57 -11.57
C SER A 18 -6.83 -17.34 -10.37
N SER A 19 -6.28 -16.91 -9.24
CA SER A 19 -6.99 -16.58 -8.00
C SER A 19 -6.11 -15.73 -7.08
N GLY A 20 -6.70 -15.14 -6.04
CA GLY A 20 -5.95 -14.47 -4.99
C GLY A 20 -6.83 -13.78 -3.97
N CYS A 21 -6.19 -12.94 -3.15
CA CYS A 21 -6.87 -11.99 -2.28
C CYS A 21 -6.40 -10.55 -2.57
N ALA A 22 -7.25 -9.76 -3.21
CA ALA A 22 -7.08 -8.34 -3.44
C ALA A 22 -8.33 -7.59 -2.92
N PRO A 23 -8.36 -7.25 -1.62
CA PRO A 23 -9.52 -6.62 -1.02
C PRO A 23 -9.89 -5.30 -1.70
N GLY A 24 -11.19 -5.10 -1.94
CA GLY A 24 -11.74 -4.02 -2.75
C GLY A 24 -12.06 -4.41 -4.20
N ALA A 25 -11.67 -5.60 -4.65
CA ALA A 25 -12.16 -6.18 -5.89
C ALA A 25 -13.66 -6.54 -5.78
N GLU A 26 -14.31 -6.71 -6.93
CA GLU A 26 -15.68 -7.21 -7.01
C GLU A 26 -15.81 -8.57 -6.30
N ALA A 27 -16.87 -8.77 -5.52
CA ALA A 27 -17.01 -9.93 -4.64
C ALA A 27 -16.91 -11.28 -5.38
N ASN A 28 -17.36 -11.34 -6.64
CA ASN A 28 -17.32 -12.54 -7.48
C ASN A 28 -16.01 -12.69 -8.29
N SER A 29 -15.07 -11.75 -8.13
CA SER A 29 -13.78 -11.79 -8.81
C SER A 29 -12.93 -12.96 -8.32
N PRO A 30 -12.12 -13.59 -9.21
CA PRO A 30 -11.08 -14.54 -8.79
C PRO A 30 -10.13 -13.99 -7.72
N PHE A 31 -9.96 -12.67 -7.66
CA PHE A 31 -9.16 -11.98 -6.66
C PHE A 31 -9.80 -11.87 -5.27
N CYS A 32 -11.01 -12.37 -5.06
CA CYS A 32 -11.62 -12.45 -3.73
C CYS A 32 -11.72 -13.89 -3.19
N ARG A 33 -11.27 -14.88 -3.96
CA ARG A 33 -11.42 -16.31 -3.62
C ARG A 33 -10.64 -16.67 -2.36
N GLU A 34 -9.38 -16.24 -2.31
CA GLU A 34 -8.43 -16.56 -1.24
C GLU A 34 -8.53 -15.61 -0.05
N CYS A 35 -9.44 -14.62 -0.10
CA CYS A 35 -9.66 -13.73 1.05
C CYS A 35 -10.33 -14.46 2.22
N LYS A 36 -9.96 -14.06 3.44
CA LYS A 36 -10.31 -14.78 4.67
C LYS A 36 -11.50 -14.18 5.42
N GLY A 37 -11.83 -12.91 5.17
CA GLY A 37 -12.85 -12.17 5.90
C GLY A 37 -12.43 -11.87 7.34
N SER A 38 -13.43 -11.64 8.19
CA SER A 38 -13.23 -11.43 9.63
C SER A 38 -12.98 -12.73 10.40
N GLY A 39 -13.23 -13.87 9.77
CA GLY A 39 -13.13 -15.21 10.38
C GLY A 39 -14.46 -15.69 10.96
N LYS A 40 -15.58 -15.03 10.64
CA LYS A 40 -16.92 -15.48 11.01
C LYS A 40 -17.34 -16.62 10.08
N ALA A 41 -17.90 -17.69 10.64
CA ALA A 41 -18.32 -18.85 9.86
C ALA A 41 -19.56 -18.60 8.98
N VAL A 42 -20.42 -17.63 9.35
CA VAL A 42 -21.67 -17.31 8.66
C VAL A 42 -21.85 -15.80 8.62
N GLY A 43 -22.27 -15.27 7.46
CA GLY A 43 -22.54 -13.84 7.29
C GLY A 43 -21.30 -12.95 7.39
N ASP A 44 -20.14 -13.45 6.93
CA ASP A 44 -18.89 -12.69 6.95
C ASP A 44 -18.86 -11.65 5.82
N GLU A 45 -19.53 -10.53 6.07
CA GLU A 45 -19.57 -9.40 5.13
C GLU A 45 -18.20 -8.74 4.95
N ALA A 46 -17.22 -9.03 5.80
CA ALA A 46 -15.87 -8.47 5.70
C ALA A 46 -15.05 -9.12 4.59
N LYS A 47 -15.44 -10.30 4.07
CA LYS A 47 -14.67 -11.01 3.04
C LYS A 47 -14.42 -10.12 1.82
N CYS A 48 -13.14 -9.93 1.50
CA CYS A 48 -12.65 -9.09 0.41
C CYS A 48 -12.99 -7.59 0.53
N LYS A 49 -13.45 -7.09 1.69
CA LYS A 49 -13.62 -5.65 1.89
C LYS A 49 -12.28 -4.98 2.09
N ALA A 50 -12.13 -3.79 1.52
CA ALA A 50 -10.97 -2.93 1.75
C ALA A 50 -11.00 -2.28 3.15
N SER A 51 -11.07 -3.10 4.20
CA SER A 51 -11.12 -2.66 5.60
C SER A 51 -10.29 -3.57 6.50
N ALA A 52 -9.94 -3.07 7.69
CA ALA A 52 -9.16 -3.82 8.67
C ALA A 52 -9.89 -5.04 9.26
N GLU A 53 -11.18 -5.24 8.95
CA GLU A 53 -11.92 -6.44 9.34
C GLU A 53 -11.55 -7.65 8.49
N GLU A 54 -11.12 -7.46 7.23
CA GLU A 54 -10.57 -8.52 6.41
C GLU A 54 -9.15 -8.87 6.89
N GLN A 55 -8.93 -10.11 7.34
CA GLN A 55 -7.67 -10.53 7.93
C GLN A 55 -6.48 -10.46 6.95
N TYR A 56 -6.73 -10.53 5.64
CA TYR A 56 -5.71 -10.39 4.60
C TYR A 56 -5.59 -8.95 4.05
N TYR A 57 -6.25 -7.97 4.66
CA TYR A 57 -6.17 -6.58 4.23
C TYR A 57 -4.87 -5.88 4.65
N GLY A 58 -4.39 -4.99 3.78
CA GLY A 58 -3.17 -4.23 3.97
C GLY A 58 -1.91 -5.09 3.86
N TYR A 59 -0.75 -4.47 4.11
CA TYR A 59 0.53 -5.13 3.88
C TYR A 59 0.78 -6.36 4.77
N ALA A 60 0.47 -6.26 6.06
CA ALA A 60 0.65 -7.38 6.99
C ALA A 60 -0.34 -8.52 6.68
N GLY A 61 -1.57 -8.18 6.30
CA GLY A 61 -2.57 -9.17 5.88
C GLY A 61 -2.18 -9.88 4.57
N ALA A 62 -1.63 -9.15 3.59
CA ALA A 62 -1.14 -9.77 2.37
C ALA A 62 0.04 -10.72 2.61
N PHE A 63 0.95 -10.39 3.55
CA PHE A 63 2.00 -11.32 3.94
C PHE A 63 1.43 -12.53 4.71
N ARG A 64 0.44 -12.31 5.57
CA ARG A 64 -0.29 -13.39 6.24
C ARG A 64 -0.94 -14.37 5.25
N CYS A 65 -1.53 -13.86 4.16
CA CYS A 65 -2.08 -14.69 3.08
C CYS A 65 -1.05 -15.66 2.50
N LEU A 66 0.18 -15.19 2.29
CA LEU A 66 1.31 -16.01 1.84
C LEU A 66 1.74 -17.01 2.93
N VAL A 67 1.88 -16.56 4.18
CA VAL A 67 2.30 -17.40 5.31
C VAL A 67 1.33 -18.54 5.58
N GLU A 68 0.02 -18.28 5.49
CA GLU A 68 -1.02 -19.29 5.72
C GLU A 68 -1.27 -20.18 4.48
N GLY A 69 -0.49 -20.00 3.40
CA GLY A 69 -0.55 -20.83 2.19
C GLY A 69 -1.77 -20.59 1.30
N ALA A 70 -2.48 -19.49 1.48
CA ALA A 70 -3.63 -19.12 0.66
C ALA A 70 -3.21 -18.47 -0.67
N GLY A 71 -1.97 -18.00 -0.80
CA GLY A 71 -1.41 -17.52 -2.06
C GLY A 71 0.09 -17.78 -2.16
N ASP A 72 0.59 -17.86 -3.39
CA ASP A 72 2.01 -18.18 -3.66
C ASP A 72 2.92 -16.94 -3.71
N VAL A 73 2.33 -15.75 -3.86
CA VAL A 73 3.05 -14.48 -4.00
C VAL A 73 2.31 -13.38 -3.23
N ALA A 74 3.05 -12.50 -2.55
CA ALA A 74 2.52 -11.32 -1.89
C ALA A 74 3.17 -10.02 -2.39
N PHE A 75 2.35 -9.01 -2.66
CA PHE A 75 2.81 -7.66 -3.02
C PHE A 75 2.82 -6.77 -1.77
N ILE A 76 4.00 -6.60 -1.16
CA ILE A 76 4.17 -5.92 0.14
C ILE A 76 5.34 -4.93 0.13
N LYS A 77 5.40 -4.04 1.13
CA LYS A 77 6.59 -3.19 1.36
C LYS A 77 7.73 -4.05 1.95
N HIS A 78 8.97 -3.68 1.68
CA HIS A 78 10.17 -4.42 2.11
C HIS A 78 10.24 -4.71 3.62
N SER A 79 9.72 -3.82 4.47
CA SER A 79 9.81 -3.96 5.94
C SER A 79 8.88 -5.04 6.52
N ILE A 80 7.89 -5.53 5.76
CA ILE A 80 6.82 -6.36 6.32
C ILE A 80 7.30 -7.71 6.80
N VAL A 81 8.24 -8.32 6.07
CA VAL A 81 8.79 -9.62 6.45
C VAL A 81 9.44 -9.48 7.83
N SER A 82 10.41 -8.57 7.98
CA SER A 82 11.08 -8.31 9.26
C SER A 82 10.14 -7.87 10.40
N GLU A 83 9.05 -7.14 10.09
CA GLU A 83 8.06 -6.71 11.08
C GLU A 83 7.19 -7.87 11.61
N ASN A 84 7.15 -9.02 10.89
CA ASN A 84 6.26 -10.15 11.16
C ASN A 84 6.99 -11.51 10.99
N SER A 85 8.28 -11.56 11.35
CA SER A 85 9.08 -12.79 11.36
C SER A 85 10.08 -12.76 12.52
N ASP A 86 10.74 -13.88 12.76
CA ASP A 86 11.89 -14.02 13.67
C ASP A 86 11.58 -13.55 15.10
N GLY A 87 10.37 -13.88 15.56
CA GLY A 87 9.85 -13.50 16.88
C GLY A 87 9.18 -12.12 16.94
N ASN A 88 9.08 -11.40 15.82
CA ASN A 88 8.35 -10.14 15.73
C ASN A 88 6.91 -10.32 15.24
N GLY A 89 6.08 -9.32 15.52
CA GLY A 89 4.73 -9.23 14.97
C GLY A 89 3.64 -9.88 15.83
N PRO A 90 2.44 -10.04 15.27
CA PRO A 90 1.26 -10.58 15.95
C PRO A 90 1.31 -12.12 16.08
N ASP A 91 0.30 -12.69 16.74
CA ASP A 91 0.27 -14.12 17.06
C ASP A 91 0.40 -15.06 15.85
N TRP A 92 -0.16 -14.70 14.69
CA TRP A 92 -0.04 -15.50 13.47
C TRP A 92 1.41 -15.55 12.93
N ALA A 93 2.24 -14.58 13.30
CA ALA A 93 3.61 -14.42 12.82
C ALA A 93 4.67 -15.07 13.72
N ARG A 94 4.30 -15.57 14.92
CA ARG A 94 5.26 -16.07 15.93
C ARG A 94 6.18 -17.19 15.42
N GLY A 95 5.70 -18.02 14.49
CA GLY A 95 6.44 -19.14 13.91
C GLY A 95 7.07 -18.85 12.56
N VAL A 96 7.02 -17.60 12.08
CA VAL A 96 7.48 -17.23 10.75
C VAL A 96 8.98 -16.94 10.79
N ASN A 97 9.75 -17.58 9.92
CA ASN A 97 11.17 -17.34 9.73
C ASN A 97 11.37 -16.54 8.43
N SER A 98 12.09 -15.42 8.49
CA SER A 98 12.33 -14.58 7.29
C SER A 98 13.09 -15.33 6.19
N ALA A 99 13.97 -16.27 6.56
CA ALA A 99 14.79 -17.04 5.63
C ALA A 99 13.99 -17.99 4.74
N ASP A 100 12.72 -18.26 5.07
CA ASP A 100 11.83 -19.10 4.27
C ASP A 100 11.22 -18.34 3.08
N TYR A 101 11.48 -17.03 2.96
CA TYR A 101 10.92 -16.16 1.92
C TYR A 101 12.02 -15.50 1.08
N GLN A 102 11.69 -15.19 -0.17
CA GLN A 102 12.59 -14.54 -1.13
C GLN A 102 11.86 -13.46 -1.92
N LEU A 103 12.61 -12.50 -2.47
CA LEU A 103 12.08 -11.47 -3.36
C LEU A 103 12.11 -11.95 -4.81
N ILE A 104 11.03 -11.68 -5.54
CA ILE A 104 10.96 -11.91 -6.98
C ILE A 104 11.53 -10.68 -7.68
N CYS A 105 12.66 -10.85 -8.36
CA CYS A 105 13.36 -9.79 -9.08
C CYS A 105 13.02 -9.85 -10.58
N PRO A 106 12.55 -8.76 -11.20
CA PRO A 106 12.32 -8.74 -12.65
C PRO A 106 13.57 -9.14 -13.44
N GLY A 107 13.49 -10.26 -14.17
CA GLY A 107 14.55 -10.76 -15.06
C GLY A 107 15.80 -11.30 -14.36
N LYS A 108 15.73 -11.62 -13.07
CA LYS A 108 16.84 -12.18 -12.28
C LYS A 108 16.35 -13.31 -11.38
N ASP A 109 17.28 -14.09 -10.86
CA ASP A 109 16.98 -15.09 -9.84
C ASP A 109 16.45 -14.44 -8.55
N PRO A 110 15.61 -15.15 -7.77
CA PRO A 110 15.16 -14.68 -6.48
C PRO A 110 16.34 -14.39 -5.54
N VAL A 111 16.20 -13.35 -4.72
CA VAL A 111 17.22 -12.93 -3.74
C VAL A 111 16.64 -12.94 -2.32
N PRO A 112 17.48 -12.95 -1.27
CA PRO A 112 17.04 -12.78 0.10
C PRO A 112 16.23 -11.49 0.32
N VAL A 113 15.37 -11.48 1.34
CA VAL A 113 14.47 -10.34 1.63
C VAL A 113 15.19 -9.05 2.01
N GLU A 114 16.44 -9.15 2.45
CA GLU A 114 17.32 -8.05 2.82
C GLU A 114 17.82 -7.26 1.59
N ASP A 115 17.88 -7.89 0.42
CA ASP A 115 18.43 -7.31 -0.80
C ASP A 115 17.44 -6.42 -1.55
N PHE A 116 16.34 -6.01 -0.89
CA PHE A 116 15.24 -5.23 -1.46
C PHE A 116 15.70 -3.91 -2.11
N VAL A 117 16.83 -3.34 -1.68
CA VAL A 117 17.39 -2.14 -2.29
C VAL A 117 17.83 -2.39 -3.73
N SER A 118 18.39 -3.57 -4.01
CA SER A 118 18.81 -3.97 -5.36
C SER A 118 17.74 -4.73 -6.14
N CYS A 119 16.75 -5.29 -5.43
CA CYS A 119 15.66 -6.07 -6.01
C CYS A 119 14.30 -5.58 -5.49
N HIS A 120 13.61 -4.81 -6.31
CA HIS A 120 12.26 -4.34 -6.05
C HIS A 120 11.52 -4.12 -7.37
N LEU A 121 10.18 -4.13 -7.31
CA LEU A 121 9.34 -3.80 -8.47
C LEU A 121 9.36 -2.29 -8.77
N ALA A 122 9.38 -1.47 -7.72
CA ALA A 122 9.48 -0.01 -7.81
C ALA A 122 9.89 0.57 -6.45
N ALA A 123 10.60 1.69 -6.48
CA ALA A 123 10.74 2.55 -5.30
C ALA A 123 9.44 3.35 -5.12
N VAL A 124 8.75 3.14 -4.01
CA VAL A 124 7.51 3.87 -3.69
C VAL A 124 7.83 4.98 -2.69
N PRO A 125 7.55 6.25 -3.01
CA PRO A 125 7.76 7.35 -2.08
C PRO A 125 6.96 7.20 -0.79
N ALA A 126 7.42 7.86 0.27
CA ALA A 126 6.69 7.90 1.53
C ALA A 126 5.27 8.46 1.32
N HIS A 127 4.33 8.04 2.18
CA HIS A 127 2.99 8.63 2.16
C HIS A 127 3.09 10.14 2.40
N ALA A 128 2.28 10.92 1.69
CA ALA A 128 2.27 12.37 1.78
C ALA A 128 0.91 12.89 2.25
N VAL A 129 0.93 13.99 2.98
CA VAL A 129 -0.27 14.80 3.20
C VAL A 129 -0.50 15.64 1.95
N VAL A 130 -1.67 15.51 1.34
CA VAL A 130 -2.08 16.30 0.17
C VAL A 130 -3.05 17.39 0.57
N THR A 131 -2.97 18.53 -0.10
CA THR A 131 -3.88 19.65 0.12
C THR A 131 -3.98 20.50 -1.14
N ARG A 132 -4.92 21.43 -1.18
CA ARG A 132 -5.02 22.36 -2.31
C ARG A 132 -3.89 23.39 -2.27
N PRO A 133 -3.44 23.89 -3.43
CA PRO A 133 -2.34 24.87 -3.49
C PRO A 133 -2.57 26.12 -2.63
N ASP A 134 -3.81 26.61 -2.55
CA ASP A 134 -4.18 27.86 -1.83
C ASP A 134 -4.00 27.78 -0.31
N VAL A 135 -3.95 26.58 0.27
CA VAL A 135 -3.84 26.36 1.72
C VAL A 135 -2.58 25.62 2.13
N ARG A 136 -1.68 25.30 1.18
CA ARG A 136 -0.44 24.53 1.42
C ARG A 136 0.33 25.05 2.63
N ASP A 137 0.73 26.31 2.61
CA ASP A 137 1.65 26.86 3.60
C ASP A 137 1.04 26.88 5.00
N LYS A 138 -0.29 27.10 5.08
CA LYS A 138 -1.03 27.01 6.34
C LYS A 138 -1.03 25.58 6.88
N VAL A 139 -1.27 24.57 6.03
CA VAL A 139 -1.25 23.15 6.43
C VAL A 139 0.14 22.73 6.88
N VAL A 140 1.18 23.07 6.11
CA VAL A 140 2.58 22.76 6.45
C VAL A 140 2.94 23.34 7.82
N ARG A 141 2.67 24.62 8.03
CA ARG A 141 2.92 25.30 9.32
C ARG A 141 2.20 24.60 10.48
N ILE A 142 0.90 24.31 10.32
CA ILE A 142 0.13 23.63 11.37
C ILE A 142 0.74 22.26 11.67
N LEU A 143 1.07 21.46 10.67
CA LEU A 143 1.63 20.13 10.87
C LEU A 143 3.02 20.16 11.53
N GLN A 144 3.86 21.14 11.21
CA GLN A 144 5.15 21.34 11.87
C GLN A 144 4.97 21.72 13.35
N ASP A 145 4.05 22.64 13.65
CA ASP A 145 3.72 23.04 15.02
C ASP A 145 3.16 21.85 15.83
N GLN A 146 2.25 21.06 15.23
CA GLN A 146 1.66 19.89 15.87
C GLN A 146 2.68 18.77 16.10
N GLN A 147 3.55 18.47 15.13
CA GLN A 147 4.55 17.41 15.33
C GLN A 147 5.60 17.81 16.38
N THR A 148 5.93 19.10 16.52
CA THR A 148 6.87 19.57 17.55
C THR A 148 6.32 19.30 18.96
N LYS A 149 5.00 19.39 19.13
CA LYS A 149 4.33 19.11 20.41
C LYS A 149 4.06 17.62 20.62
N PHE A 150 3.51 16.94 19.61
CA PHE A 150 2.90 15.61 19.75
C PHE A 150 3.58 14.50 18.93
N GLY A 151 4.61 14.83 18.16
CA GLY A 151 5.38 13.87 17.35
C GLY A 151 6.34 13.03 18.20
N THR A 152 7.21 12.28 17.52
CA THR A 152 8.24 11.46 18.17
C THR A 152 9.22 12.36 18.92
N GLY A 153 9.25 12.28 20.25
CA GLY A 153 10.07 13.16 21.08
C GLY A 153 9.48 14.55 21.32
N GLY A 154 8.19 14.76 21.00
CA GLY A 154 7.49 16.02 21.27
C GLY A 154 7.36 16.32 22.77
N SER A 155 7.16 17.60 23.08
CA SER A 155 7.11 18.12 24.46
C SER A 155 5.87 17.70 25.26
N ASP A 156 4.80 17.29 24.58
CA ASP A 156 3.51 16.96 25.20
C ASP A 156 3.19 15.48 25.01
N SER A 157 3.03 14.76 26.11
CA SER A 157 2.74 13.33 26.13
C SER A 157 1.24 12.99 26.20
N THR A 158 0.36 14.00 26.29
CA THR A 158 -1.10 13.78 26.37
C THR A 158 -1.67 13.22 25.07
N PHE A 159 -1.00 13.47 23.94
CA PHE A 159 -1.36 12.96 22.64
C PHE A 159 -0.12 12.54 21.85
N ARG A 160 -0.24 11.47 21.06
CA ARG A 160 0.83 10.94 20.21
C ARG A 160 0.37 10.92 18.76
N MET A 161 0.89 11.84 17.96
CA MET A 161 0.46 12.06 16.58
C MET A 161 0.70 10.85 15.66
N PHE A 162 1.76 10.08 15.91
CA PHE A 162 2.15 8.91 15.13
C PHE A 162 1.94 7.59 15.90
N GLN A 163 1.01 7.55 16.86
CA GLN A 163 0.63 6.30 17.53
C GLN A 163 -0.90 6.19 17.61
N SER A 164 -1.39 5.00 17.33
CA SER A 164 -2.82 4.68 17.36
C SER A 164 -3.17 3.90 18.64
N ALA A 165 -3.92 4.51 19.57
CA ALA A 165 -4.30 3.85 20.82
C ALA A 165 -5.41 2.78 20.64
N ASN A 166 -6.38 3.03 19.74
CA ASN A 166 -7.54 2.17 19.51
C ASN A 166 -7.60 1.66 18.06
N GLY A 167 -6.44 1.32 17.49
CA GLY A 167 -6.34 0.87 16.11
C GLY A 167 -4.90 0.79 15.66
N LYS A 168 -4.68 0.64 14.36
CA LYS A 168 -3.35 0.68 13.74
C LYS A 168 -3.37 1.64 12.57
N ASN A 169 -2.31 2.43 12.42
CA ASN A 169 -2.10 3.33 11.29
C ASN A 169 -3.30 4.24 10.99
N LEU A 170 -3.92 4.87 12.01
CA LEU A 170 -5.16 5.63 11.84
C LEU A 170 -4.96 6.86 10.92
N LEU A 171 -4.47 7.98 11.45
CA LEU A 171 -4.20 9.18 10.63
C LEU A 171 -2.86 9.11 9.92
N PHE A 172 -1.85 8.60 10.61
CA PHE A 172 -0.51 8.36 10.10
C PHE A 172 -0.12 6.93 10.39
N LYS A 173 0.86 6.40 9.65
CA LYS A 173 1.44 5.09 9.99
C LYS A 173 2.07 5.17 11.38
N ASP A 174 1.88 4.15 12.20
CA ASP A 174 2.46 4.11 13.55
C ASP A 174 3.99 4.04 13.53
N SER A 175 4.57 3.64 12.38
CA SER A 175 6.02 3.64 12.14
C SER A 175 6.58 4.99 11.67
N THR A 176 5.75 6.00 11.48
CA THR A 176 6.17 7.35 11.04
C THR A 176 7.12 7.95 12.06
N LYS A 177 8.30 8.40 11.61
CA LYS A 177 9.28 9.05 12.49
C LYS A 177 9.00 10.54 12.64
N CYS A 178 8.72 11.22 11.53
CA CYS A 178 8.40 12.63 11.46
C CYS A 178 7.66 12.95 10.15
N LEU A 179 7.11 14.15 10.05
CA LEU A 179 6.68 14.76 8.80
C LEU A 179 7.80 15.65 8.27
N GLN A 180 8.22 15.41 7.03
CA GLN A 180 9.17 16.25 6.32
C GLN A 180 8.44 17.09 5.28
N GLU A 181 8.74 18.39 5.25
CA GLU A 181 8.17 19.27 4.23
C GLU A 181 8.66 18.86 2.84
N VAL A 182 7.73 18.70 1.91
CA VAL A 182 8.02 18.58 0.48
C VAL A 182 8.21 19.97 -0.09
N THR A 183 9.30 20.18 -0.84
CA THR A 183 9.64 21.46 -1.48
C THR A 183 8.43 22.10 -2.16
N SER A 184 8.21 23.39 -1.91
CA SER A 184 7.10 24.13 -2.52
C SER A 184 7.18 24.10 -4.05
N GLY A 185 6.02 24.02 -4.70
CA GLY A 185 5.91 23.89 -6.16
C GLY A 185 6.17 22.50 -6.72
N LYS A 186 6.61 21.52 -5.92
CA LYS A 186 6.78 20.14 -6.38
C LYS A 186 5.41 19.52 -6.68
N THR A 187 5.24 19.05 -7.92
CA THR A 187 4.00 18.40 -8.37
C THR A 187 3.91 16.95 -7.91
N TYR A 188 2.72 16.34 -7.99
CA TYR A 188 2.50 14.98 -7.50
C TYR A 188 3.32 13.94 -8.30
N ASP A 189 3.47 14.12 -9.60
CA ASP A 189 4.27 13.28 -10.48
C ASP A 189 5.78 13.39 -10.18
N GLN A 190 6.28 14.60 -9.90
CA GLN A 190 7.65 14.82 -9.44
C GLN A 190 7.88 14.21 -8.05
N PHE A 191 6.88 14.22 -7.18
CA PHE A 191 6.96 13.58 -5.86
C PHE A 191 6.98 12.05 -5.98
N LEU A 192 6.10 11.48 -6.81
CA LEU A 192 5.96 10.05 -7.02
C LEU A 192 7.13 9.45 -7.82
N GLY A 193 7.75 10.23 -8.70
CA GLY A 193 8.88 9.81 -9.52
C GLY A 193 8.46 9.07 -10.80
N GLN A 194 9.37 9.04 -11.78
CA GLN A 194 9.07 8.58 -13.14
C GLN A 194 8.66 7.09 -13.21
N GLU A 195 9.30 6.22 -12.44
CA GLU A 195 9.00 4.78 -12.48
C GLU A 195 7.56 4.48 -12.02
N TYR A 196 7.15 5.10 -10.91
CA TYR A 196 5.79 4.98 -10.40
C TYR A 196 4.77 5.54 -11.40
N MET A 197 5.06 6.71 -11.97
CA MET A 197 4.20 7.34 -12.97
C MET A 197 4.07 6.49 -14.24
N ASN A 198 5.16 5.89 -14.72
CA ASN A 198 5.13 4.98 -15.87
C ASN A 198 4.26 3.74 -15.61
N ALA A 199 4.39 3.13 -14.42
CA ALA A 199 3.57 2.00 -14.02
C ALA A 199 2.08 2.38 -13.95
N MET A 200 1.77 3.57 -13.41
CA MET A 200 0.40 4.07 -13.34
C MET A 200 -0.17 4.36 -14.73
N SER A 201 0.54 5.08 -15.58
CA SER A 201 0.12 5.38 -16.96
C SER A 201 -0.08 4.11 -17.79
N SER A 202 0.75 3.08 -17.58
CA SER A 202 0.57 1.77 -18.21
C SER A 202 -0.70 1.08 -17.71
N LEU A 203 -0.96 1.13 -16.40
CA LEU A 203 -2.18 0.57 -15.83
C LEU A 203 -3.44 1.27 -16.37
N ARG A 204 -3.38 2.60 -16.57
CA ARG A 204 -4.49 3.42 -17.09
C ARG A 204 -4.86 3.15 -18.55
N GLN A 205 -4.10 2.35 -19.27
CA GLN A 205 -4.55 1.78 -20.55
C GLN A 205 -5.73 0.81 -20.37
N CYS A 206 -5.90 0.27 -19.16
CA CYS A 206 -7.06 -0.51 -18.77
C CYS A 206 -8.08 0.40 -18.09
N ALA A 207 -9.09 0.86 -18.83
CA ALA A 207 -10.05 1.88 -18.38
C ALA A 207 -10.74 1.52 -17.05
N ASP A 208 -11.03 0.24 -16.81
CA ASP A 208 -11.68 -0.25 -15.60
C ASP A 208 -10.81 -0.15 -14.35
N THR A 209 -9.50 0.08 -14.51
CA THR A 209 -8.57 0.27 -13.39
C THR A 209 -8.55 1.70 -12.86
N ALA A 210 -9.07 2.66 -13.63
CA ALA A 210 -9.22 4.03 -13.17
C ALA A 210 -10.40 4.12 -12.20
N SER A 211 -10.15 4.65 -11.00
CA SER A 211 -11.21 4.90 -10.03
C SER A 211 -12.22 5.92 -10.55
N ASP A 212 -13.46 5.87 -10.08
CA ASP A 212 -14.49 6.84 -10.47
C ASP A 212 -14.12 8.28 -10.05
N LEU A 213 -13.39 8.42 -8.95
CA LEU A 213 -12.84 9.69 -8.52
C LEU A 213 -11.85 10.25 -9.55
N GLU A 214 -10.92 9.42 -10.02
CA GLU A 214 -9.97 9.83 -11.06
C GLU A 214 -10.69 10.18 -12.36
N LYS A 215 -11.65 9.36 -12.80
CA LYS A 215 -12.46 9.64 -13.99
C LYS A 215 -13.17 11.00 -13.87
N SER A 216 -13.67 11.33 -12.69
CA SER A 216 -14.30 12.62 -12.40
C SER A 216 -13.31 13.79 -12.47
N CYS A 217 -12.07 13.59 -12.02
CA CYS A 217 -11.01 14.60 -12.10
C CYS A 217 -10.46 14.81 -13.52
N THR A 218 -10.64 13.84 -14.43
CA THR A 218 -10.12 13.90 -15.82
C THR A 218 -11.20 14.08 -16.88
N PHE A 219 -12.47 14.25 -16.48
CA PHE A 219 -13.60 14.34 -17.40
C PHE A 219 -13.54 15.57 -18.32
N HIS A 220 -13.05 16.69 -17.80
CA HIS A 220 -12.91 17.92 -18.56
C HIS A 220 -11.59 17.91 -19.35
N ALA A 221 -11.64 17.50 -20.62
CA ALA A 221 -10.59 17.85 -21.55
C ALA A 221 -10.62 19.37 -21.77
N CYS A 222 -9.46 20.03 -21.63
CA CYS A 222 -9.33 21.41 -22.08
C CYS A 222 -9.69 21.43 -23.57
N GLN A 223 -10.79 22.10 -23.95
CA GLN A 223 -11.00 22.45 -25.35
C GLN A 223 -9.82 23.32 -25.76
N GLN A 224 -9.08 22.88 -26.77
CA GLN A 224 -8.02 23.70 -27.36
C GLN A 224 -8.68 25.00 -27.87
N PRO A 225 -8.13 26.18 -27.56
CA PRO A 225 -8.60 27.44 -28.12
C PRO A 225 -8.36 27.52 -29.64
#